data_AF-A0A7S0L156-F1
#
_entry.id   AF-A0A7S0L156-F1
#
_cell.length_a   1.000
_cell.length_b   1.000
_cell.length_c   1.000
_cell.angle_alpha   90.00
_cell.angle_beta   90.00
_cell.angle_gamma   90.00
#
_symmetry.space_group_name_H-M   'P 1'
#
loop_
_entity.id
_entity.type
_entity.pdbx_description
1 polymer ?
#
loop_
_entity_poly.entity_id
_entity_poly.type
_entity_poly.pdbx_seq_one_letter_code
_entity_poly.pdbx_strand_id
1 'polypeptide(L)'
;KTGGPLKCKQCVAKVEAEERKAAAARNNNKVLEKDGSSGKNEKRICSSCSKELDQSSYNRNQWSKGEGKSRCRNCVEQALKDEATEQSNSKQEQIAQAKDRVKKANASGNAVEILKAESTLAALEAEKVTGLRPVKLGRGGRGRGRGGGGRGRGRGSGRR
;
A
#
# COMPACT_ATOMS: atom_id res chain seq x y z
N LYS A 1 -12.78 -7.59 -39.68
CA LYS A 1 -13.91 -7.77 -38.73
C LYS A 1 -13.96 -9.24 -38.37
N THR A 2 -13.58 -9.60 -37.15
CA THR A 2 -13.53 -11.00 -36.69
C THR A 2 -14.95 -11.54 -36.53
N GLY A 3 -15.39 -12.37 -37.48
CA GLY A 3 -16.73 -12.96 -37.55
C GLY A 3 -16.94 -14.10 -36.55
N GLY A 4 -16.96 -13.76 -35.26
CA GLY A 4 -17.38 -14.72 -34.22
C GLY A 4 -18.91 -14.92 -34.25
N PRO A 5 -19.42 -16.15 -34.03
CA PRO A 5 -20.85 -16.42 -33.97
C PRO A 5 -21.50 -15.66 -32.81
N LEU A 6 -22.58 -14.92 -33.10
CA LEU A 6 -23.34 -14.17 -32.09
C LEU A 6 -24.06 -15.16 -31.16
N LYS A 7 -23.63 -15.23 -29.90
CA LYS A 7 -24.30 -16.02 -28.86
C LYS A 7 -25.45 -15.20 -28.27
N CYS A 8 -26.60 -15.82 -28.06
CA CYS A 8 -27.71 -15.17 -27.35
C CYS A 8 -27.38 -15.00 -25.86
N LYS A 9 -28.08 -14.08 -25.18
CA LYS A 9 -27.83 -13.76 -23.76
C LYS A 9 -27.90 -15.00 -22.84
N GLN A 10 -28.76 -15.97 -23.15
CA GLN A 10 -28.87 -17.21 -22.38
C GLN A 10 -27.66 -18.13 -22.56
N CYS A 11 -27.08 -18.19 -23.77
CA CYS A 11 -25.86 -18.97 -24.02
C CYS A 11 -24.64 -18.38 -23.30
N VAL A 12 -24.54 -17.05 -23.21
CA VAL A 12 -23.46 -16.39 -22.45
C VAL A 12 -23.61 -16.67 -20.95
N ALA A 13 -24.81 -16.54 -20.39
CA ALA A 13 -25.06 -16.78 -18.97
C ALA A 13 -24.77 -18.24 -18.54
N LYS A 14 -25.07 -19.22 -19.40
CA LYS A 14 -24.76 -20.64 -19.13
C LYS A 14 -23.25 -20.89 -19.10
N VAL A 15 -22.50 -20.36 -20.06
CA VAL A 15 -21.04 -20.48 -20.11
C VAL A 15 -20.40 -19.81 -18.89
N GLU A 16 -20.84 -18.60 -18.52
CA GLU A 16 -20.34 -17.93 -17.32
C GLU A 16 -20.63 -18.71 -16.04
N ALA A 17 -21.82 -19.34 -15.93
CA ALA A 17 -22.16 -20.16 -14.78
C ALA A 17 -21.33 -21.45 -14.70
N GLU A 18 -21.05 -22.09 -15.83
CA GLU A 18 -20.19 -23.27 -15.92
C GLU A 18 -18.74 -22.92 -15.60
N GLU A 19 -18.23 -21.79 -16.09
CA GLU A 19 -16.89 -21.29 -15.76
C GLU A 19 -16.75 -20.97 -14.27
N ARG A 20 -17.77 -20.35 -13.65
CA ARG A 20 -17.80 -20.12 -12.19
C ARG A 20 -17.79 -21.42 -11.39
N LYS A 21 -18.56 -22.44 -11.81
CA LYS A 21 -18.58 -23.76 -11.15
C LYS A 21 -17.25 -24.50 -11.32
N ALA A 22 -16.64 -24.44 -12.51
CA ALA A 22 -15.34 -25.06 -12.76
C ALA A 22 -14.22 -24.39 -11.95
N ALA A 23 -14.25 -23.06 -11.79
CA ALA A 23 -13.31 -22.33 -10.94
C ALA A 23 -13.46 -22.71 -9.46
N ALA A 24 -14.69 -22.85 -8.96
CA ALA A 24 -14.94 -23.31 -7.59
C ALA A 24 -14.43 -24.73 -7.35
N ALA A 25 -14.64 -25.66 -8.29
CA ALA A 25 -14.15 -27.03 -8.19
C ALA A 25 -12.62 -27.13 -8.18
N ARG A 26 -11.93 -26.30 -8.98
CA ARG A 26 -10.46 -26.22 -8.98
C ARG A 26 -9.89 -25.73 -7.64
N ASN A 27 -10.61 -24.87 -6.91
CA ASN A 27 -10.21 -24.45 -5.57
C ASN A 27 -10.30 -25.58 -4.55
N ASN A 28 -11.35 -26.42 -4.60
CA ASN A 28 -11.53 -27.52 -3.65
C ASN A 28 -10.50 -28.65 -3.86
N ASN A 29 -10.17 -29.00 -5.10
CA ASN A 29 -9.15 -30.04 -5.36
C ASN A 29 -7.73 -29.58 -4.99
N LYS A 30 -7.44 -28.27 -5.06
CA LYS A 30 -6.14 -27.71 -4.63
C LYS A 30 -5.95 -27.72 -3.11
N VAL A 31 -7.03 -27.87 -2.34
CA VAL A 31 -7.00 -28.01 -0.88
C VAL A 31 -6.72 -29.46 -0.46
N LEU A 32 -7.11 -30.45 -1.27
CA LEU A 32 -6.97 -31.87 -0.96
C LEU A 32 -5.60 -32.48 -1.33
N GLU A 33 -4.91 -31.93 -2.33
CA GLU A 33 -3.58 -32.40 -2.79
C GLU A 33 -2.39 -31.82 -1.99
N LYS A 34 -2.63 -31.38 -0.75
CA LYS A 34 -1.59 -30.74 0.08
C LYS A 34 -1.47 -31.28 1.50
N ASP A 35 -1.84 -32.53 1.71
CA ASP A 35 -1.47 -33.30 2.89
C ASP A 35 -0.19 -34.13 2.64
N GLY A 36 0.88 -33.41 2.27
CA GLY A 36 2.25 -33.85 2.52
C GLY A 36 2.57 -33.66 4.00
N SER A 37 2.24 -34.67 4.79
CA SER A 37 2.40 -34.76 6.24
C SER A 37 3.86 -34.69 6.71
N SER A 38 4.44 -33.50 6.94
CA SER A 38 5.74 -33.32 7.63
C SER A 38 6.02 -31.93 8.23
N GLY A 39 5.01 -31.15 8.67
CA GLY A 39 5.29 -29.80 9.24
C GLY A 39 4.34 -29.25 10.31
N LYS A 40 3.29 -29.99 10.72
CA LYS A 40 2.23 -29.46 11.59
C LYS A 40 2.65 -29.23 13.06
N ASN A 41 3.84 -29.70 13.47
CA ASN A 41 4.36 -29.54 14.85
C ASN A 41 5.57 -28.59 14.94
N GLU A 42 5.95 -27.93 13.86
CA GLU A 42 7.01 -26.94 13.94
C GLU A 42 6.47 -25.72 14.68
N LYS A 43 7.07 -25.44 15.84
CA LYS A 43 6.77 -24.30 16.70
C LYS A 43 7.87 -23.27 16.58
N ARG A 44 7.52 -21.99 16.61
CA ARG A 44 8.50 -20.90 16.53
C ARG A 44 8.16 -19.77 17.47
N ILE A 45 9.21 -19.08 17.90
CA ILE A 45 9.12 -17.93 18.81
C ILE A 45 8.87 -16.66 18.00
N CYS A 46 7.84 -15.91 18.39
CA CYS A 46 7.52 -14.61 17.81
C CYS A 46 8.56 -13.57 18.25
N SER A 47 9.14 -12.82 17.31
CA SER A 47 10.15 -11.80 17.64
C SER A 47 9.62 -10.60 18.43
N SER A 48 8.30 -10.37 18.44
CA SER A 48 7.68 -9.20 19.08
C SER A 48 7.14 -9.49 20.47
N CYS A 49 6.54 -10.66 20.67
CA CYS A 49 5.93 -11.04 21.95
C CYS A 49 6.61 -12.22 22.64
N SER A 50 7.67 -12.78 22.02
CA SER A 50 8.47 -13.90 22.52
C SER A 50 7.68 -15.16 22.87
N LYS A 51 6.46 -15.31 22.33
CA LYS A 51 5.63 -16.51 22.53
C LYS A 51 5.98 -17.58 21.50
N GLU A 52 6.13 -18.81 21.98
CA GLU A 52 6.23 -19.99 21.15
C GLU A 52 4.83 -20.37 20.65
N LEU A 53 4.65 -20.38 19.34
CA LEU A 53 3.36 -20.61 18.70
C LEU A 53 3.52 -21.54 17.49
N ASP A 54 2.44 -22.23 17.16
CA ASP A 54 2.39 -23.13 16.01
C ASP A 54 2.31 -22.36 14.69
N GLN A 55 2.64 -23.04 13.59
CA GLN A 55 2.57 -22.49 12.23
C GLN A 55 1.24 -21.79 11.89
N SER A 56 0.12 -22.27 12.44
CA SER A 56 -1.22 -21.69 12.26
C SER A 56 -1.36 -20.26 12.78
N SER A 57 -0.54 -19.88 13.77
CA SER A 57 -0.51 -18.54 14.36
C SER A 57 0.31 -17.53 13.56
N TYR A 58 0.95 -17.98 12.46
CA TYR A 58 1.76 -17.15 11.58
C TYR A 58 1.14 -17.08 10.18
N ASN A 59 1.23 -15.92 9.55
CA ASN A 59 1.00 -15.83 8.11
C ASN A 59 2.14 -16.57 7.38
N ARG A 60 1.85 -17.25 6.27
CA ARG A 60 2.81 -18.00 5.46
C ARG A 60 4.07 -17.20 5.13
N ASN A 61 3.91 -15.91 4.81
CA ASN A 61 5.03 -15.00 4.52
C ASN A 61 5.87 -14.66 5.76
N GLN A 62 5.29 -14.69 6.96
CA GLN A 62 6.03 -14.52 8.22
C GLN A 62 6.71 -15.83 8.61
N TRP A 63 6.05 -16.97 8.38
CA TRP A 63 6.62 -18.29 8.59
C TRP A 63 7.84 -18.52 7.69
N SER A 64 7.81 -18.09 6.43
CA SER A 64 8.95 -18.27 5.53
C SER A 64 10.20 -17.44 5.89
N LYS A 65 10.13 -16.50 6.86
CA LYS A 65 11.28 -15.68 7.27
C LYS A 65 12.28 -16.42 8.17
N GLY A 66 11.89 -17.56 8.72
CA GLY A 66 12.69 -18.32 9.67
C GLY A 66 12.55 -17.84 11.12
N GLU A 67 13.15 -18.61 12.02
CA GLU A 67 13.14 -18.35 13.47
C GLU A 67 13.86 -17.04 13.83
N GLY A 68 13.44 -16.42 14.93
CA GLY A 68 14.00 -15.15 15.42
C GLY A 68 13.58 -13.89 14.65
N LYS A 69 13.01 -14.01 13.44
CA LYS A 69 12.54 -12.88 12.61
C LYS A 69 11.04 -12.89 12.35
N SER A 70 10.36 -14.00 12.62
CA SER A 70 8.92 -14.16 12.40
C SER A 70 8.10 -13.42 13.45
N ARG A 71 7.07 -12.67 13.02
CA ARG A 71 6.06 -12.08 13.90
C ARG A 71 4.75 -12.86 13.77
N CYS A 72 4.11 -13.15 14.90
CA CYS A 72 2.81 -13.81 14.91
C CYS A 72 1.73 -12.88 14.34
N ARG A 73 0.60 -13.47 13.95
CA ARG A 73 -0.50 -12.75 13.31
C ARG A 73 -0.99 -11.56 14.13
N ASN A 74 -1.20 -11.76 15.43
CA ASN A 74 -1.67 -10.71 16.33
C ASN A 74 -0.70 -9.53 16.39
N CYS A 75 0.60 -9.78 16.49
CA CYS A 75 1.61 -8.71 16.51
C CYS A 75 1.69 -7.96 15.18
N VAL A 76 1.47 -8.64 14.05
CA VAL A 76 1.40 -7.98 12.74
C VAL A 76 0.14 -7.13 12.64
N GLU A 77 -1.02 -7.64 13.06
CA GLU A 77 -2.28 -6.90 13.04
C GLU A 77 -2.26 -5.69 13.98
N GLN A 78 -1.63 -5.82 15.16
CA GLN A 78 -1.40 -4.70 16.07
C GLN A 78 -0.50 -3.64 15.43
N ALA A 79 0.65 -4.02 14.89
CA ALA A 79 1.55 -3.07 14.22
C ALA A 79 0.86 -2.32 13.07
N LEU A 80 0.02 -2.98 12.28
CA LEU A 80 -0.75 -2.32 11.21
C LEU A 80 -1.80 -1.34 11.76
N LYS A 81 -2.43 -1.66 12.90
CA LYS A 81 -3.36 -0.74 13.56
C LYS A 81 -2.62 0.46 14.14
N ASP A 82 -1.48 0.25 14.76
CA ASP A 82 -0.65 1.31 15.35
C ASP A 82 -0.12 2.25 14.27
N GLU A 83 0.38 1.72 13.15
CA GLU A 83 0.79 2.53 12.00
C GLU A 83 -0.38 3.36 11.42
N ALA A 84 -1.60 2.79 11.38
CA ALA A 84 -2.78 3.49 10.90
C ALA A 84 -3.22 4.62 11.85
N THR A 85 -3.16 4.38 13.18
CA THR A 85 -3.51 5.40 14.18
C THR A 85 -2.46 6.52 14.17
N GLU A 86 -1.17 6.20 14.15
CA GLU A 86 -0.07 7.18 14.05
C GLU A 86 -0.21 8.06 12.80
N GLN A 87 -0.48 7.48 11.63
CA GLN A 87 -0.71 8.24 10.40
C GLN A 87 -1.92 9.16 10.52
N SER A 88 -2.99 8.72 11.18
CA SER A 88 -4.19 9.54 11.39
C SER A 88 -3.93 10.70 12.36
N ASN A 89 -3.20 10.46 13.44
CA ASN A 89 -2.83 11.46 14.44
C ASN A 89 -1.90 12.50 13.84
N SER A 90 -0.87 12.07 13.09
CA SER A 90 0.04 12.99 12.40
C SER A 90 -0.70 13.93 11.44
N LYS A 91 -1.70 13.43 10.70
CA LYS A 91 -2.55 14.27 9.82
C LYS A 91 -3.40 15.26 10.63
N GLN A 92 -3.97 14.84 11.76
CA GLN A 92 -4.75 15.73 12.62
C GLN A 92 -3.88 16.82 13.24
N GLU A 93 -2.67 16.49 13.70
CA GLU A 93 -1.69 17.44 14.21
C GLU A 93 -1.27 18.46 13.14
N GLN A 94 -1.05 18.02 11.90
CA GLN A 94 -0.75 18.92 10.78
C GLN A 94 -1.88 19.92 10.52
N ILE A 95 -3.14 19.47 10.58
CA ILE A 95 -4.31 20.36 10.44
C ILE A 95 -4.40 21.33 11.62
N ALA A 96 -4.14 20.87 12.85
CA ALA A 96 -4.14 21.74 14.03
C ALA A 96 -3.05 22.83 13.92
N GLN A 97 -1.84 22.45 13.53
CA GLN A 97 -0.74 23.40 13.29
C GLN A 97 -1.07 24.38 12.15
N ALA A 98 -1.74 23.93 11.08
CA ALA A 98 -2.19 24.80 10.00
C ALA A 98 -3.23 25.82 10.49
N LYS A 99 -4.18 25.41 11.34
CA LYS A 99 -5.15 26.31 11.97
C LYS A 99 -4.47 27.39 12.82
N ASP A 100 -3.45 27.01 13.59
CA ASP A 100 -2.71 27.99 14.39
C ASP A 100 -1.88 28.95 13.53
N ARG A 101 -1.37 28.50 12.38
CA ARG A 101 -0.73 29.38 11.39
C ARG A 101 -1.71 30.40 10.80
N VAL A 102 -2.94 29.98 10.48
CA VAL A 102 -3.99 30.90 10.01
C VAL A 102 -4.32 31.94 11.07
N LYS A 103 -4.49 31.55 12.34
CA LYS A 103 -4.72 32.49 13.44
C LYS A 103 -3.58 33.51 13.57
N LYS A 104 -2.33 33.07 13.49
CA LYS A 104 -1.14 33.94 13.56
C LYS A 104 -1.06 34.89 12.35
N ALA A 105 -1.35 34.40 11.14
CA ALA A 105 -1.37 35.23 9.94
C ALA A 105 -2.51 36.28 9.99
N ASN A 106 -3.68 35.91 10.50
CA ASN A 106 -4.78 36.85 10.70
C ASN A 106 -4.41 37.96 11.70
N ALA A 107 -3.65 37.61 12.75
CA ALA A 107 -3.15 38.60 13.70
C ALA A 107 -2.07 39.53 13.12
N SER A 108 -1.28 39.08 12.14
CA SER A 108 -0.24 39.92 11.51
C SER A 108 -0.81 40.94 10.50
N GLY A 109 -2.03 40.71 10.00
CA GLY A 109 -2.68 41.58 9.00
C GLY A 109 -2.03 41.53 7.61
N ASN A 110 -1.06 40.66 7.38
CA ASN A 110 -0.40 40.52 6.09
C ASN A 110 -1.26 39.66 5.15
N ALA A 111 -1.94 40.30 4.21
CA ALA A 111 -2.86 39.64 3.27
C ALA A 111 -2.22 38.47 2.49
N VAL A 112 -0.93 38.56 2.15
CA VAL A 112 -0.23 37.49 1.42
C VAL A 112 -0.01 36.26 2.30
N GLU A 113 0.30 36.47 3.59
CA GLU A 113 0.49 35.39 4.54
C GLU A 113 -0.83 34.72 4.91
N ILE A 114 -1.90 35.51 5.07
CA ILE A 114 -3.25 35.01 5.31
C ILE A 114 -3.68 34.07 4.18
N LEU A 115 -3.59 34.54 2.93
CA LEU A 115 -3.98 33.73 1.76
C LEU A 115 -3.15 32.44 1.65
N LYS A 116 -1.85 32.50 1.94
CA LYS A 116 -0.99 31.30 1.98
C LYS A 116 -1.39 30.34 3.09
N ALA A 117 -1.65 30.82 4.30
CA ALA A 117 -2.03 29.98 5.43
C ALA A 117 -3.40 29.32 5.18
N GLU A 118 -4.39 30.08 4.72
CA GLU A 118 -5.73 29.58 4.43
C GLU A 118 -5.74 28.57 3.29
N SER A 119 -5.01 28.84 2.20
CA SER A 119 -4.88 27.87 1.10
C SER A 119 -4.21 26.57 1.54
N THR A 120 -3.23 26.61 2.45
CA THR A 120 -2.62 25.39 3.01
C THR A 120 -3.57 24.62 3.92
N LEU A 121 -4.36 25.30 4.75
CA LEU A 121 -5.37 24.68 5.59
C LEU A 121 -6.42 23.99 4.70
N ALA A 122 -6.96 24.71 3.71
CA ALA A 122 -7.97 24.18 2.80
C ALA A 122 -7.46 22.95 2.04
N ALA A 123 -6.19 22.94 1.62
CA ALA A 123 -5.59 21.78 0.97
C ALA A 123 -5.49 20.56 1.89
N LEU A 124 -5.12 20.73 3.16
CA LEU A 124 -5.03 19.63 4.13
C LEU A 124 -6.42 19.08 4.51
N GLU A 125 -7.41 19.96 4.65
CA GLU A 125 -8.79 19.56 4.89
C GLU A 125 -9.38 18.82 3.69
N ALA A 126 -9.10 19.28 2.46
CA ALA A 126 -9.47 18.59 1.24
C ALA A 126 -8.80 17.21 1.13
N GLU A 127 -7.51 17.07 1.48
CA GLU A 127 -6.83 15.76 1.50
C GLU A 127 -7.50 14.82 2.52
N LYS A 128 -7.90 15.31 3.68
CA LYS A 128 -8.59 14.51 4.70
C LYS A 128 -9.93 13.98 4.20
N VAL A 129 -10.69 14.78 3.45
CA VAL A 129 -12.02 14.41 2.94
C VAL A 129 -11.92 13.52 1.71
N THR A 130 -11.02 13.84 0.79
CA THR A 130 -10.94 13.19 -0.54
C THR A 130 -9.95 12.05 -0.60
N GLY A 131 -8.99 11.99 0.33
CA GLY A 131 -7.85 11.07 0.27
C GLY A 131 -6.84 11.41 -0.83
N LEU A 132 -7.02 12.51 -1.56
CA LEU A 132 -6.14 12.94 -2.64
C LEU A 132 -5.14 13.97 -2.14
N ARG A 133 -3.86 13.76 -2.43
CA ARG A 133 -2.81 14.70 -2.07
C ARG A 133 -2.87 15.97 -2.94
N PRO A 134 -2.66 17.17 -2.36
CA PRO A 134 -2.63 18.40 -3.13
C PRO A 134 -1.45 18.40 -4.11
N VAL A 135 -1.73 18.75 -5.37
CA VAL A 135 -0.73 18.83 -6.45
C VAL A 135 -0.53 20.28 -6.83
N LYS A 136 0.74 20.72 -6.86
CA LYS A 136 1.09 22.06 -7.34
C LYS A 136 1.02 22.10 -8.87
N LEU A 137 -0.02 22.75 -9.40
CA LEU A 137 -0.15 23.04 -10.81
C LEU A 137 0.80 24.19 -11.19
N GLY A 138 2.02 23.86 -11.63
CA GLY A 138 2.94 24.83 -12.26
C GLY A 138 4.29 25.07 -11.55
N ARG A 139 5.34 24.49 -12.11
CA ARG A 139 6.56 25.12 -12.68
C ARG A 139 7.27 23.99 -13.43
N GLY A 140 7.42 24.12 -14.74
CA GLY A 140 7.70 23.02 -15.67
C GLY A 140 8.86 22.07 -15.29
N GLY A 141 8.65 20.80 -15.65
CA GLY A 141 9.65 19.93 -16.26
C GLY A 141 10.95 19.64 -15.49
N ARG A 142 10.99 18.46 -14.86
CA ARG A 142 12.10 17.53 -15.05
C ARG A 142 11.52 16.15 -15.27
N GLY A 143 11.62 15.69 -16.52
CA GLY A 143 11.17 14.39 -16.94
C GLY A 143 11.68 13.32 -15.98
N ARG A 144 10.78 12.44 -15.55
CA ARG A 144 11.19 11.10 -15.14
C ARG A 144 11.76 10.47 -16.39
N GLY A 145 13.07 10.60 -16.59
CA GLY A 145 13.83 9.94 -17.63
C GLY A 145 13.66 8.43 -17.50
N ARG A 146 12.59 7.91 -18.10
CA ARG A 146 12.52 6.55 -18.60
C ARG A 146 13.04 6.58 -20.04
N GLY A 147 14.35 6.76 -20.15
CA GLY A 147 15.14 6.55 -21.37
C GLY A 147 16.52 6.23 -20.83
N GLY A 148 17.05 5.03 -20.97
CA GLY A 148 17.16 4.24 -22.18
C GLY A 148 18.61 3.76 -22.15
N GLY A 149 18.85 2.49 -22.44
CA GLY A 149 20.20 1.93 -22.45
C GLY A 149 21.14 2.78 -23.32
N GLY A 150 22.32 3.08 -22.79
CA GLY A 150 23.33 3.87 -23.49
C GLY A 150 24.71 3.59 -22.93
N ARG A 151 25.40 2.66 -23.56
CA ARG A 151 26.83 2.38 -23.40
C ARG A 151 27.66 3.64 -23.72
N GLY A 152 28.72 3.89 -22.97
CA GLY A 152 29.80 4.82 -23.37
C GLY A 152 30.71 5.14 -22.19
N ARG A 153 31.79 4.38 -21.95
CA ARG A 153 33.15 4.57 -22.48
C ARG A 153 33.75 5.96 -22.20
N GLY A 154 34.82 5.95 -21.39
CA GLY A 154 35.92 6.92 -21.44
C GLY A 154 35.75 8.09 -20.46
N ARG A 155 36.79 8.60 -19.81
CA ARG A 155 38.24 8.40 -19.89
C ARG A 155 38.84 8.79 -18.54
N GLY A 156 39.88 8.08 -18.13
CA GLY A 156 40.85 8.65 -17.20
C GLY A 156 41.56 9.84 -17.84
N SER A 157 41.76 10.89 -17.05
CA SER A 157 42.82 11.89 -17.21
C SER A 157 42.99 12.56 -15.85
N GLY A 158 44.22 12.56 -15.34
CA GLY A 158 44.54 12.96 -13.98
C GLY A 158 44.81 14.47 -13.77
N ARG A 159 45.53 14.69 -12.66
CA ARG A 159 46.19 15.92 -12.16
C ARG A 159 45.27 16.97 -11.53
N ARG A 160 45.40 17.16 -10.22
CA ARG A 160 46.49 17.93 -9.59
C ARG A 160 46.76 17.39 -8.19
#